data_AF-A0A7J4THC3-F1
#
_entry.id   AF-A0A7J4THC3-F1
#
_cell.length_a   1.000
_cell.length_b   1.000
_cell.length_c   1.000
_cell.angle_alpha   90.00
_cell.angle_beta   90.00
_cell.angle_gamma   90.00
#
_symmetry.space_group_name_H-M   'P 1'
#
loop_
_entity.id
_entity.type
_entity.pdbx_description
1 polymer ?
#
loop_
_entity_poly.entity_id
_entity_poly.type
_entity_poly.pdbx_seq_one_letter_code
_entity_poly.pdbx_strand_id
1 'polypeptide(L)'
;MEPIKAIDVKIFPHRRLKPETTEKILNELLELEGVLRFLVNGESLPKVVGYGPARGTSVNHPDRKIITVKGKEVELLVSVGEIVVTINQENLEEFVEKTKTILEETLNFGFDVGVGIFTRTKTTVSDHLKV
;
A
#
# COMPACT_ATOMS: atom_id res chain seq x y z
N MET A 1 1.27 16.26 25.04
CA MET A 1 1.08 15.09 24.16
C MET A 1 2.47 14.73 23.65
N GLU A 2 2.99 13.58 24.04
CA GLU A 2 4.31 13.15 23.53
C GLU A 2 4.22 12.90 22.02
N PRO A 3 5.25 13.25 21.24
CA PRO A 3 5.22 13.02 19.80
C PRO A 3 5.20 11.52 19.53
N ILE A 4 4.17 11.03 18.83
CA ILE A 4 4.12 9.65 18.35
C ILE A 4 5.31 9.44 17.41
N LYS A 5 6.24 8.58 17.83
CA LYS A 5 7.36 8.17 16.98
C LYS A 5 6.87 7.10 16.01
N ALA A 6 6.62 7.51 14.78
CA ALA A 6 6.21 6.63 13.70
C ALA A 6 7.35 6.44 12.70
N ILE A 7 7.42 5.25 12.12
CA ILE A 7 8.35 4.88 11.06
C ILE A 7 7.61 4.16 9.93
N ASP A 8 8.14 4.25 8.71
CA ASP A 8 7.55 3.57 7.56
C ASP A 8 8.34 2.30 7.21
N VAL A 9 7.59 1.22 6.97
CA VAL A 9 8.08 -0.03 6.38
C VAL A 9 7.55 -0.11 4.96
N LYS A 10 8.46 -0.14 4.00
CA LYS A 10 8.17 -0.27 2.57
C LYS A 10 8.35 -1.72 2.14
N ILE A 11 7.30 -2.28 1.55
CA ILE A 11 7.26 -3.62 0.97
C ILE A 11 7.23 -3.45 -0.55
N PHE A 12 8.24 -4.02 -1.21
CA PHE A 12 8.40 -3.96 -2.66
C PHE A 12 8.39 -5.37 -3.25
N PRO A 13 7.23 -5.87 -3.72
CA PRO A 13 7.16 -7.14 -4.43
C PRO A 13 7.83 -7.03 -5.81
N HIS A 14 8.59 -8.05 -6.22
CA HIS A 14 9.23 -8.06 -7.55
C HIS A 14 8.23 -8.21 -8.71
N ARG A 15 6.96 -8.47 -8.40
CA ARG A 15 5.84 -8.55 -9.36
C ARG A 15 4.65 -7.77 -8.85
N ARG A 16 3.82 -7.28 -9.77
CA ARG A 16 2.53 -6.64 -9.43
C ARG A 16 1.62 -7.65 -8.72
N LEU A 17 1.04 -7.25 -7.59
CA LEU A 17 0.11 -8.09 -6.84
C LEU A 17 -1.27 -8.09 -7.48
N LYS A 18 -1.92 -9.26 -7.44
CA LYS A 18 -3.33 -9.40 -7.82
C LYS A 18 -4.24 -8.95 -6.67
N PRO A 19 -5.48 -8.52 -6.96
CA PRO A 19 -6.42 -8.07 -5.94
C PRO A 19 -6.57 -9.05 -4.76
N GLU A 20 -6.69 -10.33 -5.05
CA GLU A 20 -6.83 -11.41 -4.06
C GLU A 20 -5.60 -11.51 -3.15
N THR A 21 -4.40 -11.44 -3.72
CA THR A 21 -3.14 -11.47 -2.96
C THR A 21 -2.95 -10.20 -2.14
N THR A 22 -3.30 -9.03 -2.71
CA THR A 22 -3.27 -7.75 -2.00
C THR A 22 -4.21 -7.76 -0.80
N GLU A 23 -5.44 -8.25 -0.97
CA GLU A 23 -6.41 -8.36 0.12
C GLU A 23 -5.89 -9.24 1.26
N LYS A 24 -5.33 -10.40 0.92
CA LYS A 24 -4.74 -11.32 1.91
C LYS A 24 -3.61 -10.65 2.69
N ILE A 25 -2.61 -10.09 1.99
CA ILE A 25 -1.46 -9.42 2.62
C ILE A 25 -1.91 -8.25 3.49
N LEU A 26 -2.82 -7.40 3.01
CA LEU A 26 -3.28 -6.25 3.77
C LEU A 26 -4.00 -6.67 5.04
N ASN A 27 -4.82 -7.74 5.00
CA ASN A 27 -5.49 -8.26 6.18
C ASN A 27 -4.50 -8.85 7.19
N GLU A 28 -3.55 -9.66 6.75
CA GLU A 28 -2.52 -10.25 7.62
C GLU A 28 -1.62 -9.19 8.26
N LEU A 29 -1.18 -8.18 7.50
CA LEU A 29 -0.39 -7.07 8.05
C LEU A 29 -1.20 -6.23 9.04
N LEU A 30 -2.52 -6.16 8.89
CA LEU A 30 -3.42 -5.44 9.76
C LEU A 30 -3.70 -6.16 11.10
N GLU A 31 -3.43 -7.46 11.17
CA GLU A 31 -3.47 -8.21 12.43
C GLU A 31 -2.25 -7.92 13.31
N LEU A 32 -1.17 -7.41 12.73
CA LEU A 32 0.01 -6.98 13.46
C LEU A 32 -0.27 -5.71 14.28
N GLU A 33 0.34 -5.63 15.46
CA GLU A 33 0.20 -4.48 16.34
C GLU A 33 0.99 -3.27 15.85
N GLY A 34 0.54 -2.08 16.23
CA GLY A 34 1.25 -0.83 15.97
C GLY A 34 1.04 -0.24 14.59
N VAL A 35 0.15 -0.80 13.75
CA VAL A 35 -0.14 -0.24 12.42
C VAL A 35 -1.01 1.01 12.49
N LEU A 36 -0.53 2.09 11.89
CA LEU A 36 -1.21 3.38 11.86
C LEU A 36 -1.89 3.64 10.51
N ARG A 37 -1.24 3.29 9.40
CA ARG A 37 -1.71 3.59 8.04
C ARG A 37 -1.07 2.69 6.99
N PHE A 38 -1.84 2.39 5.93
CA PHE A 38 -1.33 1.83 4.68
C PHE A 38 -1.38 2.85 3.56
N LEU A 39 -0.36 2.83 2.71
CA LEU A 39 -0.34 3.48 1.40
C LEU A 39 -0.06 2.40 0.36
N VAL A 40 -0.99 2.24 -0.58
CA VAL A 40 -0.90 1.27 -1.65
C VAL A 40 -0.60 2.01 -2.94
N ASN A 41 0.59 1.76 -3.48
CA ASN A 41 1.11 2.48 -4.63
C ASN A 41 1.26 1.55 -5.84
N GLY A 42 1.01 2.11 -7.02
CA GLY A 42 1.10 1.33 -8.24
C GLY A 42 0.69 2.06 -9.51
N GLU A 43 0.64 1.31 -10.60
CA GLU A 43 0.09 1.82 -11.87
C GLU A 43 -1.41 2.01 -11.77
N SER A 44 -1.94 3.10 -12.33
CA SER A 44 -3.38 3.37 -12.29
C SER A 44 -4.18 2.27 -12.99
N LEU A 45 -5.33 1.91 -12.40
CA LEU A 45 -6.37 1.06 -13.01
C LEU A 45 -7.54 1.95 -13.47
N PRO A 46 -7.42 2.62 -14.63
CA PRO A 46 -8.40 3.61 -15.07
C PRO A 46 -9.76 2.98 -15.36
N LYS A 47 -10.84 3.71 -15.05
CA LYS A 47 -12.22 3.39 -15.43
C LYS A 47 -12.54 3.86 -16.85
N VAL A 48 -11.74 4.81 -17.35
CA VAL A 48 -11.97 5.54 -18.60
C VAL A 48 -10.64 5.72 -19.31
N VAL A 49 -10.64 5.58 -20.63
CA VAL A 49 -9.46 5.84 -21.46
C VAL A 49 -9.04 7.31 -21.35
N GLY A 50 -7.83 7.56 -20.86
CA GLY A 50 -7.33 8.92 -20.63
C GLY A 50 -6.89 9.68 -21.89
N TYR A 51 -6.44 8.95 -22.93
CA TYR A 51 -5.86 9.54 -24.15
C TYR A 51 -6.07 8.65 -25.38
N GLY A 52 -5.91 9.24 -26.58
CA GLY A 52 -6.04 8.54 -27.86
C GLY A 52 -7.44 8.60 -28.49
N PRO A 53 -7.65 7.92 -29.64
CA PRO A 53 -8.91 7.98 -30.39
C PRO A 53 -10.14 7.50 -29.60
N ALA A 54 -9.94 6.56 -28.67
CA ALA A 54 -10.99 6.01 -27.79
C ALA A 54 -11.08 6.74 -26.44
N ARG A 55 -10.56 7.98 -26.31
CA ARG A 55 -10.64 8.77 -25.07
C ARG A 55 -12.09 8.93 -24.62
N GLY A 56 -12.34 8.74 -23.32
CA GLY A 56 -13.68 8.84 -22.75
C GLY A 56 -14.47 7.52 -22.74
N THR A 57 -14.01 6.50 -23.46
CA THR A 57 -14.66 5.17 -23.44
C THR A 57 -14.35 4.44 -22.13
N SER A 58 -15.29 3.63 -21.64
CA SER A 58 -15.12 2.84 -20.42
C SER A 58 -14.09 1.73 -20.61
N VAL A 59 -13.24 1.54 -19.60
CA VAL A 59 -12.26 0.44 -19.53
C VAL A 59 -12.70 -0.52 -18.44
N ASN A 60 -12.95 -1.77 -18.80
CA ASN A 60 -13.19 -2.83 -17.84
C ASN A 60 -11.88 -3.56 -17.53
N HIS A 61 -11.08 -3.03 -16.60
CA HIS A 61 -9.82 -3.65 -16.22
C HIS A 61 -10.08 -4.80 -15.24
N PRO A 62 -9.61 -6.04 -15.49
CA PRO A 62 -9.94 -7.21 -14.68
C PRO A 62 -9.46 -7.11 -13.23
N ASP A 63 -8.35 -6.41 -13.01
CA ASP A 63 -7.78 -6.20 -11.68
C ASP A 63 -8.42 -5.02 -10.91
N ARG A 64 -9.33 -4.25 -11.52
CA ARG A 64 -10.05 -3.17 -10.83
C ARG A 64 -11.23 -3.77 -10.07
N LYS A 65 -10.98 -4.25 -8.86
CA LYS A 65 -11.97 -4.92 -8.00
C LYS A 65 -12.10 -4.23 -6.65
N ILE A 66 -13.22 -4.49 -5.98
CA ILE A 66 -13.43 -4.15 -4.57
C ILE A 66 -12.78 -5.27 -3.75
N ILE A 67 -11.92 -4.90 -2.81
CA ILE A 67 -11.31 -5.80 -1.83
C ILE A 67 -11.86 -5.49 -0.44
N THR A 68 -11.89 -6.50 0.44
CA THR A 68 -12.37 -6.34 1.81
C THR A 68 -11.21 -6.36 2.81
N VAL A 69 -10.95 -5.21 3.44
CA VAL A 69 -9.82 -5.03 4.37
C VAL A 69 -10.36 -4.72 5.76
N LYS A 70 -10.15 -5.61 6.75
CA LYS A 70 -10.79 -5.57 8.09
C LYS A 70 -12.29 -5.21 8.05
N GLY A 71 -13.03 -5.85 7.14
CA GLY A 71 -14.48 -5.64 6.98
C GLY A 71 -14.88 -4.32 6.31
N LYS A 72 -13.93 -3.55 5.77
CA LYS A 72 -14.19 -2.37 4.95
C LYS A 72 -13.96 -2.67 3.48
N GLU A 73 -14.92 -2.31 2.66
CA GLU A 73 -14.81 -2.42 1.20
C GLU A 73 -13.98 -1.25 0.64
N VAL A 74 -12.91 -1.58 -0.09
CA VAL A 74 -12.03 -0.61 -0.74
C VAL A 74 -11.88 -0.97 -2.22
N GLU A 75 -12.18 -0.04 -3.12
CA GLU A 75 -11.92 -0.24 -4.54
C GLU A 75 -10.42 -0.09 -4.83
N LEU A 76 -9.79 -1.12 -5.41
CA LEU A 76 -8.41 -1.01 -5.89
C LEU A 76 -8.36 -0.11 -7.13
N LEU A 77 -7.73 1.05 -6.95
CA LEU A 77 -7.52 2.02 -8.02
C LEU A 77 -6.16 1.85 -8.72
N VAL A 78 -5.28 1.00 -8.19
CA VAL A 78 -3.92 0.79 -8.68
C VAL A 78 -3.54 -0.68 -8.73
N SER A 79 -2.71 -1.04 -9.71
CA SER A 79 -2.00 -2.32 -9.78
C SER A 79 -0.83 -2.28 -8.81
N VAL A 80 -1.01 -2.94 -7.67
CA VAL A 80 -0.13 -2.81 -6.50
C VAL A 80 1.28 -3.28 -6.84
N GLY A 81 2.24 -2.36 -6.75
CA GLY A 81 3.67 -2.69 -6.86
C GLY A 81 4.49 -2.23 -5.66
N GLU A 82 3.87 -1.50 -4.74
CA GLU A 82 4.51 -1.05 -3.52
C GLU A 82 3.44 -0.87 -2.43
N ILE A 83 3.76 -1.33 -1.22
CA ILE A 83 2.94 -1.08 -0.04
C ILE A 83 3.83 -0.40 0.99
N VAL A 84 3.44 0.77 1.46
CA VAL A 84 4.11 1.46 2.57
C VAL A 84 3.20 1.41 3.78
N VAL A 85 3.72 0.86 4.88
CA VAL A 85 3.01 0.75 6.14
C VAL A 85 3.66 1.69 7.14
N THR A 86 2.89 2.63 7.67
CA THR A 86 3.33 3.47 8.79
C THR A 86 2.98 2.76 10.09
N ILE A 87 3.98 2.53 10.94
CA ILE A 87 3.84 1.83 12.22
C ILE A 87 4.44 2.63 13.38
N ASN A 88 4.06 2.29 14.60
CA ASN A 88 4.75 2.76 15.81
C ASN A 88 6.18 2.23 15.83
N GLN A 89 7.15 3.10 16.15
CA GLN A 89 8.57 2.73 16.16
C GLN A 89 8.88 1.60 17.17
N GLU A 90 8.10 1.49 18.25
CA GLU A 90 8.25 0.47 19.29
C GLU A 90 8.02 -0.96 18.76
N ASN A 91 7.16 -1.11 17.73
CA ASN A 91 6.81 -2.42 17.16
C ASN A 91 7.66 -2.77 15.92
N LEU A 92 8.68 -1.97 15.58
CA LEU A 92 9.38 -2.08 14.29
C LEU A 92 10.04 -3.45 14.05
N GLU A 93 10.81 -3.94 15.02
CA GLU A 93 11.59 -5.17 14.86
C GLU A 93 10.65 -6.37 14.63
N GLU A 94 9.67 -6.54 15.52
CA GLU A 94 8.66 -7.60 15.43
C GLU A 94 7.81 -7.49 14.16
N PHE A 95 7.43 -6.27 13.77
CA PHE A 95 6.64 -6.04 12.57
C PHE A 95 7.41 -6.45 11.31
N VAL A 96 8.70 -6.11 11.20
CA VAL A 96 9.52 -6.47 10.03
C VAL A 96 9.74 -7.97 9.93
N GLU A 97 9.99 -8.65 11.04
CA GLU A 97 10.14 -10.11 11.06
C GLU A 97 8.85 -10.80 10.63
N LYS A 98 7.71 -10.46 11.25
CA LYS A 98 6.41 -11.04 10.89
C LYS A 98 5.99 -10.71 9.46
N THR A 99 6.28 -9.49 8.99
CA THR A 99 6.04 -9.09 7.60
C THR A 99 6.79 -9.99 6.62
N LYS A 100 8.07 -10.29 6.90
CA LYS A 100 8.85 -11.20 6.04
C LYS A 100 8.24 -12.59 6.00
N THR A 101 7.86 -13.15 7.15
CA THR A 101 7.20 -14.47 7.23
C THR A 101 5.89 -14.50 6.42
N ILE A 102 5.03 -13.49 6.61
CA ILE A 102 3.77 -13.34 5.85
C ILE A 102 4.03 -13.31 4.34
N LEU A 103 5.05 -12.56 3.90
CA LEU A 103 5.39 -12.43 2.49
C LEU A 103 6.00 -13.73 1.92
N GLU A 104 6.81 -14.46 2.69
CA GLU A 104 7.37 -15.76 2.30
C GLU A 104 6.28 -16.84 2.16
N GLU A 105 5.25 -16.81 3.01
CA GLU A 105 4.13 -17.75 2.95
C GLU A 105 3.14 -17.43 1.83
N THR A 106 2.95 -16.16 1.52
CA THR A 106 1.94 -15.71 0.56
C THR A 106 2.48 -15.51 -0.86
N LEU A 107 3.75 -15.13 -1.01
CA LEU A 107 4.36 -14.86 -2.33
C LEU A 107 5.23 -16.03 -2.80
N ASN A 108 5.14 -16.33 -4.09
CA ASN A 108 5.98 -17.33 -4.76
C ASN A 108 7.15 -16.70 -5.55
N PHE A 109 7.48 -15.44 -5.25
CA PHE A 109 8.54 -14.68 -5.90
C PHE A 109 9.22 -13.76 -4.88
N GLY A 110 10.36 -13.19 -5.27
CA GLY A 110 11.15 -12.32 -4.40
C GLY A 110 10.47 -10.99 -4.03
N PHE A 111 10.87 -10.44 -2.90
CA PHE A 111 10.40 -9.15 -2.41
C PHE A 111 11.52 -8.47 -1.63
N ASP A 112 11.45 -7.14 -1.56
CA ASP A 112 12.35 -6.33 -0.73
C ASP A 112 11.55 -5.62 0.36
N VAL A 113 12.10 -5.61 1.57
CA VAL A 113 11.55 -4.85 2.70
C VAL A 113 12.55 -3.78 3.11
N GLY A 114 12.14 -2.52 3.01
CA GLY A 114 12.94 -1.36 3.40
C GLY A 114 12.32 -0.65 4.61
N VAL A 115 13.15 -0.20 5.54
CA VAL A 115 12.72 0.60 6.70
C VAL A 115 13.22 2.02 6.53
N GLY A 116 12.37 3.02 6.76
CA GLY A 116 12.77 4.42 6.62
C GLY A 116 11.62 5.40 6.78
N ILE A 117 11.78 6.59 6.20
CA ILE A 117 10.73 7.60 6.10
C ILE A 117 10.40 7.74 4.61
N PHE A 118 9.28 7.16 4.19
CA PHE A 118 8.84 7.18 2.79
C PHE A 118 7.72 8.21 2.58
N THR A 119 7.04 8.59 3.66
CA THR A 119 6.00 9.61 3.66
C THR A 119 6.56 10.95 4.10
N ARG A 120 6.10 12.03 3.45
CA ARG A 120 6.37 13.39 3.92
C ARG A 120 5.76 13.60 5.32
N THR A 121 6.60 14.03 6.27
CA THR A 121 6.20 14.33 7.66
C THR A 121 6.05 15.83 7.95
N LYS A 122 6.55 16.69 7.07
CA LYS A 122 6.51 18.15 7.22
C LYS A 122 5.83 18.79 6.02
N THR A 123 4.92 19.72 6.30
CA THR A 123 4.30 20.59 5.30
C THR A 123 5.34 21.54 4.71
N THR A 124 5.29 21.75 3.39
CA THR A 124 6.19 22.70 2.71
C THR A 124 5.48 24.01 2.42
N VAL A 125 6.24 25.09 2.16
CA VAL A 125 5.68 26.42 1.83
C VAL A 125 4.72 26.34 0.63
N SER A 126 5.04 25.52 -0.37
CA SER A 126 4.18 25.29 -1.54
C SER A 126 2.84 24.66 -1.19
N ASP A 127 2.79 23.85 -0.12
CA ASP A 127 1.53 23.24 0.33
C ASP A 127 0.62 24.29 0.99
N HIS A 128 1.19 25.29 1.68
CA HIS A 128 0.43 26.41 2.24
C HIS A 128 -0.17 27.34 1.17
N LEU A 129 0.42 27.37 -0.03
CA LEU A 129 -0.02 28.23 -1.12
C LEU A 129 -1.13 27.61 -1.99
N LYS A 130 -1.36 26.30 -1.87
CA LYS A 130 -2.47 25.62 -2.54
C LYS A 130 -3.71 25.71 -1.65
N VAL A 131 -4.53 26.73 -1.90
CA VAL A 131 -5.86 26.93 -1.31
C VAL A 131 -6.92 26.24 -2.18
#